data_AF-A0A378QFZ2-F1
#
_entry.id   AF-A0A378QFZ2-F1
#
_cell.length_a   1.000
_cell.length_b   1.000
_cell.length_c   1.000
_cell.angle_alpha   90.00
_cell.angle_beta   90.00
_cell.angle_gamma   90.00
#
_symmetry.space_group_name_H-M   'P 1'
#
loop_
_entity.id
_entity.type
_entity.pdbx_description
1 polymer ?
#
loop_
_entity_poly.entity_id
_entity_poly.type
_entity_poly.pdbx_seq_one_letter_code
_entity_poly.pdbx_strand_id
1 'polypeptide(L)'
;MQPKSKAQEAYEFLQSYQGLTDPDNLQFHRWLRDGKNLVQTSVADGYILQGFAYNLLGNAILSLDSMKKAKLLNNYFGKVNYAGLLNRLGRHEESISICFELLQQDPMDSHVFSMALTNADLALDADMAKKAFSLYEGDDVDLHPFLTSLDKKTKILQDVDIDKETFVNIKRRLFSFLSHHYCGDYSTRSFIVENEIGKRLDLNVYLNNVDVHQCVELTDMFMDELIDDDTLHFDDYKNIIVHFILRCRKTTDFRRWI
;
A
#
# COMPACT_ATOMS: atom_id res chain seq x y z
N MET A 1 -16.11 11.16 29.45
CA MET A 1 -15.55 10.57 28.21
C MET A 1 -16.72 10.04 27.39
N GLN A 2 -16.87 10.48 26.14
CA GLN A 2 -17.83 9.84 25.23
C GLN A 2 -17.29 8.45 24.84
N PRO A 3 -18.16 7.43 24.67
CA PRO A 3 -17.73 6.11 24.21
C PRO A 3 -17.16 6.21 22.78
N LYS A 4 -16.10 5.44 22.50
CA LYS A 4 -15.51 5.36 21.16
C LYS A 4 -16.53 4.76 20.18
N SER A 5 -16.51 5.22 18.92
CA SER A 5 -17.28 4.56 17.87
C SER A 5 -16.64 3.21 17.53
N LYS A 6 -17.43 2.25 17.04
CA LYS A 6 -16.90 0.97 16.57
C LYS A 6 -15.87 1.13 15.42
N ALA A 7 -16.04 2.16 14.59
CA ALA A 7 -15.08 2.48 13.54
C ALA A 7 -13.73 2.91 14.13
N GLN A 8 -13.74 3.68 15.22
CA GLN A 8 -12.53 4.07 15.93
C GLN A 8 -11.82 2.88 16.60
N GLU A 9 -12.58 1.98 17.23
CA GLU A 9 -12.02 0.73 17.81
C GLU A 9 -11.39 -0.16 16.73
N ALA A 10 -12.06 -0.30 15.58
CA ALA A 10 -11.54 -1.05 14.45
C ALA A 10 -10.29 -0.41 13.84
N TYR A 11 -10.24 0.93 13.78
CA TYR A 11 -9.07 1.67 13.33
C TYR A 11 -7.86 1.42 14.24
N GLU A 12 -8.04 1.51 15.56
CA GLU A 12 -6.98 1.24 16.54
C GLU A 12 -6.46 -0.19 16.44
N PHE A 13 -7.35 -1.16 16.24
CA PHE A 13 -6.96 -2.54 15.97
C PHE A 13 -6.09 -2.63 14.71
N LEU A 14 -6.53 -2.03 13.59
CA LEU A 14 -5.82 -2.05 12.32
C LEU A 14 -4.43 -1.43 12.38
N GLN A 15 -4.23 -0.36 13.16
CA GLN A 15 -2.91 0.24 13.35
C GLN A 15 -1.89 -0.74 13.95
N SER A 16 -2.36 -1.76 14.67
CA SER A 16 -1.51 -2.80 15.26
C SER A 16 -1.53 -4.12 14.48
N TYR A 17 -2.48 -4.31 13.57
CA TYR A 17 -2.62 -5.54 12.81
C TYR A 17 -1.54 -5.64 11.74
N GLN A 18 -0.85 -6.79 11.74
CA GLN A 18 0.20 -7.12 10.79
C GLN A 18 0.08 -8.62 10.54
N GLY A 19 -0.23 -9.04 9.32
CA GLY A 19 -0.33 -10.45 8.97
C GLY A 19 -1.18 -10.70 7.73
N LEU A 20 -1.36 -11.98 7.40
CA LEU A 20 -2.22 -12.40 6.31
C LEU A 20 -3.68 -11.96 6.55
N THR A 21 -4.43 -11.82 5.47
CA THR A 21 -5.88 -11.68 5.53
C THR A 21 -6.51 -13.02 5.98
N ASP A 22 -7.67 -12.95 6.60
CA ASP A 22 -8.36 -14.12 7.14
C ASP A 22 -9.84 -14.07 6.72
N PRO A 23 -10.19 -14.67 5.56
CA PRO A 23 -11.55 -14.64 5.01
C PRO A 23 -12.62 -15.29 5.91
N ASP A 24 -12.21 -16.16 6.84
CA ASP A 24 -13.11 -16.92 7.71
C ASP A 24 -13.21 -16.32 9.12
N ASN A 25 -12.54 -15.19 9.36
CA ASN A 25 -12.48 -14.59 10.69
C ASN A 25 -13.86 -14.10 11.18
N LEU A 26 -14.39 -14.76 12.21
CA LEU A 26 -15.69 -14.42 12.79
C LEU A 26 -15.77 -12.98 13.33
N GLN A 27 -14.66 -12.39 13.80
CA GLN A 27 -14.65 -11.02 14.29
C GLN A 27 -14.89 -10.03 13.14
N PHE A 28 -14.22 -10.22 12.00
CA PHE A 28 -14.34 -9.32 10.85
C PHE A 28 -15.73 -9.44 10.19
N HIS A 29 -16.31 -10.63 10.15
CA HIS A 29 -17.72 -10.81 9.75
C HIS A 29 -18.70 -10.11 10.69
N ARG A 30 -18.44 -10.11 12.01
CA ARG A 30 -19.24 -9.32 12.96
C ARG A 30 -19.12 -7.83 12.70
N TRP A 31 -17.93 -7.33 12.38
CA TRP A 31 -17.72 -5.92 12.00
C TRP A 31 -18.49 -5.54 10.74
N LEU A 32 -18.59 -6.42 9.73
CA LEU A 32 -19.45 -6.17 8.56
C LEU A 32 -20.91 -5.99 8.95
N ARG A 33 -21.44 -6.86 9.81
CA ARG A 33 -22.83 -6.75 10.31
C ARG A 33 -23.02 -5.46 11.12
N ASP A 34 -22.08 -5.15 12.01
CA ASP A 34 -22.14 -3.96 12.83
C ASP A 34 -22.04 -2.68 11.99
N GLY A 35 -21.19 -2.68 10.96
CA GLY A 35 -21.09 -1.60 10.00
C GLY A 35 -22.38 -1.40 9.20
N LYS A 36 -23.09 -2.47 8.80
CA LYS A 36 -24.41 -2.37 8.15
C LYS A 36 -25.45 -1.71 9.07
N ASN A 37 -25.44 -2.04 10.35
CA ASN A 37 -26.33 -1.42 11.33
C ASN A 37 -25.95 0.05 11.57
N LEU A 38 -24.64 0.33 11.67
CA LEU A 38 -24.12 1.67 11.93
C LEU A 38 -24.43 2.65 10.80
N VAL A 39 -24.57 2.19 9.55
CA VAL A 39 -25.00 3.03 8.41
C VAL A 39 -26.33 3.74 8.70
N GLN A 40 -27.20 3.20 9.57
CA GLN A 40 -28.48 3.82 9.92
C GLN A 40 -28.36 5.02 10.87
N THR A 41 -27.26 5.13 11.63
CA THR A 41 -27.09 6.14 12.70
C THR A 41 -25.83 7.00 12.53
N SER A 42 -24.78 6.44 11.95
CA SER A 42 -23.54 7.12 11.57
C SER A 42 -23.07 6.57 10.21
N VAL A 43 -23.57 7.18 9.14
CA VAL A 43 -23.43 6.66 7.76
C VAL A 43 -21.96 6.47 7.36
N ALA A 44 -21.12 7.48 7.62
CA ALA A 44 -19.70 7.43 7.28
C ALA A 44 -18.95 6.35 8.08
N ASP A 45 -19.15 6.31 9.40
CA ASP A 45 -18.50 5.30 10.26
C ASP A 45 -18.94 3.88 9.88
N GLY A 46 -20.20 3.70 9.50
CA GLY A 46 -20.71 2.40 9.06
C GLY A 46 -20.00 1.91 7.80
N TYR A 47 -19.76 2.79 6.83
CA TYR A 47 -18.99 2.45 5.63
C TYR A 47 -17.50 2.28 5.90
N ILE A 48 -16.91 3.07 6.79
CA ILE A 48 -15.50 2.91 7.19
C ILE A 48 -15.29 1.55 7.87
N LEU A 49 -16.17 1.17 8.80
CA LEU A 49 -16.10 -0.13 9.48
C LEU A 49 -16.27 -1.30 8.51
N GLN A 50 -17.19 -1.18 7.53
CA GLN A 50 -17.32 -2.18 6.46
C GLN A 50 -16.03 -2.27 5.64
N GLY A 51 -15.43 -1.14 5.28
CA GLY A 51 -14.18 -1.11 4.51
C GLY A 51 -13.04 -1.81 5.25
N PHE A 52 -12.83 -1.48 6.52
CA PHE A 52 -11.84 -2.14 7.37
C PHE A 52 -12.05 -3.66 7.47
N ALA A 53 -13.30 -4.09 7.66
CA ALA A 53 -13.60 -5.51 7.73
C ALA A 53 -13.35 -6.24 6.40
N TYR A 54 -13.80 -5.68 5.27
CA TYR A 54 -13.53 -6.28 3.96
C TYR A 54 -12.03 -6.37 3.67
N ASN A 55 -11.24 -5.37 4.05
CA ASN A 55 -9.79 -5.40 3.89
C ASN A 55 -9.15 -6.57 4.64
N LEU A 56 -9.54 -6.76 5.90
CA LEU A 56 -9.04 -7.86 6.74
C LEU A 56 -9.50 -9.24 6.27
N LEU A 57 -10.65 -9.31 5.61
CA LEU A 57 -11.19 -10.51 4.95
C LEU A 57 -10.58 -10.76 3.55
N GLY A 58 -9.61 -9.95 3.11
CA GLY A 58 -8.98 -10.09 1.78
C GLY A 58 -9.84 -9.62 0.60
N ASN A 59 -10.94 -8.91 0.85
CA ASN A 59 -11.84 -8.38 -0.17
C ASN A 59 -11.53 -6.90 -0.47
N ALA A 60 -10.36 -6.63 -1.06
CA ALA A 60 -9.87 -5.27 -1.27
C ALA A 60 -10.81 -4.40 -2.14
N ILE A 61 -11.51 -4.99 -3.11
CA ILE A 61 -12.48 -4.27 -3.95
C ILE A 61 -13.70 -3.81 -3.15
N LEU A 62 -14.30 -4.70 -2.35
CA LEU A 62 -15.44 -4.34 -1.50
C LEU A 62 -15.04 -3.35 -0.38
N SER A 63 -13.80 -3.46 0.09
CA SER A 63 -13.19 -2.49 0.99
C SER A 63 -13.15 -1.10 0.36
N LEU A 64 -12.62 -1.02 -0.86
CA LEU A 64 -12.52 0.21 -1.62
C LEU A 64 -13.91 0.84 -1.89
N ASP A 65 -14.89 0.04 -2.30
CA ASP A 65 -16.26 0.51 -2.54
C ASP A 65 -16.90 1.10 -1.28
N SER A 66 -16.64 0.48 -0.12
CA SER A 66 -17.13 0.97 1.17
C SER A 66 -16.47 2.32 1.50
N MET A 67 -15.14 2.44 1.37
CA MET A 67 -14.44 3.71 1.60
C MET A 67 -14.85 4.79 0.60
N LYS A 68 -15.17 4.43 -0.65
CA LYS A 68 -15.71 5.37 -1.64
C LYS A 68 -17.03 5.98 -1.17
N LYS A 69 -17.93 5.16 -0.63
CA LYS A 69 -19.21 5.65 -0.07
C LYS A 69 -18.96 6.60 1.11
N ALA A 70 -18.00 6.31 1.98
CA ALA A 70 -17.61 7.22 3.05
C ALA A 70 -17.03 8.55 2.52
N LYS A 71 -16.14 8.49 1.51
CA LYS A 71 -15.62 9.68 0.81
C LYS A 71 -16.73 10.55 0.22
N LEU A 72 -17.75 9.96 -0.39
CA LEU A 72 -18.87 10.69 -1.01
C LEU A 72 -19.72 11.48 0.02
N LEU A 73 -19.61 11.16 1.31
CA LEU A 73 -20.22 11.93 2.40
C LEU A 73 -19.36 13.13 2.84
N ASN A 74 -18.31 13.46 2.08
CA ASN A 74 -17.31 14.48 2.39
C ASN A 74 -16.61 14.28 3.75
N ASN A 75 -16.57 13.04 4.26
CA ASN A 75 -15.88 12.69 5.49
C ASN A 75 -14.37 12.63 5.25
N TYR A 76 -13.58 13.37 6.04
CA TYR A 76 -12.12 13.43 5.89
C TYR A 76 -11.48 12.04 6.05
N PHE A 77 -11.84 11.26 7.08
CA PHE A 77 -11.31 9.90 7.26
C PHE A 77 -11.72 8.97 6.11
N GLY A 78 -12.93 9.14 5.56
CA GLY A 78 -13.37 8.43 4.36
C GLY A 78 -12.49 8.76 3.14
N LYS A 79 -12.12 10.02 2.94
CA LYS A 79 -11.19 10.44 1.87
C LYS A 79 -9.80 9.84 2.05
N VAL A 80 -9.22 9.97 3.25
CA VAL A 80 -7.88 9.45 3.58
C VAL A 80 -7.83 7.94 3.40
N ASN A 81 -8.78 7.20 3.97
CA ASN A 81 -8.82 5.73 3.85
C ASN A 81 -9.06 5.27 2.41
N TYR A 82 -9.89 5.99 1.64
CA TYR A 82 -10.10 5.67 0.23
C TYR A 82 -8.81 5.90 -0.60
N ALA A 83 -8.09 6.99 -0.36
CA ALA A 83 -6.77 7.23 -0.98
C ALA A 83 -5.76 6.14 -0.58
N GLY A 84 -5.68 5.79 0.70
CA GLY A 84 -4.79 4.73 1.18
C GLY A 84 -5.07 3.36 0.56
N LEU A 85 -6.35 2.99 0.38
CA LEU A 85 -6.71 1.76 -0.32
C LEU A 85 -6.39 1.80 -1.81
N LEU A 86 -6.60 2.93 -2.49
CA LEU A 86 -6.17 3.08 -3.88
C LEU A 86 -4.66 2.89 -4.02
N ASN A 87 -3.86 3.50 -3.13
CA ASN A 87 -2.42 3.30 -3.09
C ASN A 87 -2.05 1.81 -2.90
N ARG A 88 -2.67 1.14 -1.94
CA ARG A 88 -2.45 -0.29 -1.67
C ARG A 88 -2.88 -1.20 -2.82
N LEU A 89 -3.85 -0.78 -3.62
CA LEU A 89 -4.30 -1.51 -4.82
C LEU A 89 -3.45 -1.23 -6.07
N GLY A 90 -2.37 -0.46 -5.96
CA GLY A 90 -1.57 -0.07 -7.13
C GLY A 90 -2.18 1.07 -7.97
N ARG A 91 -3.31 1.65 -7.55
CA ARG A 91 -4.03 2.72 -8.26
C ARG A 91 -3.47 4.09 -7.90
N HIS A 92 -2.18 4.29 -8.16
CA HIS A 92 -1.40 5.42 -7.65
C HIS A 92 -1.88 6.78 -8.17
N GLU A 93 -2.29 6.83 -9.44
CA GLU A 93 -2.76 8.04 -10.11
C GLU A 93 -4.07 8.54 -9.49
N GLU A 94 -4.97 7.62 -9.13
CA GLU A 94 -6.22 7.96 -8.46
C GLU A 94 -5.98 8.34 -7.00
N SER A 95 -5.10 7.60 -6.32
CA SER A 95 -4.75 7.90 -4.93
C SER A 95 -4.14 9.29 -4.81
N ILE A 96 -3.18 9.64 -5.67
CA ILE A 96 -2.44 10.90 -5.54
C ILE A 96 -3.30 12.10 -5.86
N SER A 97 -4.25 11.97 -6.79
CA SER A 97 -5.23 13.02 -7.07
C SER A 97 -6.00 13.41 -5.80
N ILE A 98 -6.42 12.42 -5.01
CA ILE A 98 -7.12 12.64 -3.74
C ILE A 98 -6.18 13.19 -2.67
N CYS A 99 -4.92 12.76 -2.66
CA CYS A 99 -3.92 13.34 -1.76
C CYS A 99 -3.72 14.84 -2.03
N PHE A 100 -3.69 15.26 -3.30
CA PHE A 100 -3.60 16.67 -3.66
C PHE A 100 -4.84 17.45 -3.24
N GLU A 101 -6.05 16.91 -3.42
CA GLU A 101 -7.27 17.53 -2.91
C GLU A 101 -7.24 17.72 -1.38
N LEU A 102 -6.70 16.73 -0.66
CA LEU A 102 -6.58 16.76 0.80
C LEU A 102 -5.51 17.77 1.26
N LEU A 103 -4.34 17.82 0.63
CA LEU A 103 -3.29 18.80 0.94
C LEU A 103 -3.73 20.24 0.63
N GLN A 104 -4.58 20.45 -0.39
CA GLN A 104 -5.17 21.76 -0.63
C GLN A 104 -6.15 22.19 0.47
N GLN A 105 -6.78 21.23 1.17
CA GLN A 105 -7.67 21.50 2.30
C GLN A 105 -6.89 21.69 3.60
N ASP A 106 -5.84 20.89 3.80
CA ASP A 106 -4.92 20.97 4.95
C ASP A 106 -3.46 20.79 4.47
N PRO A 107 -2.77 21.90 4.17
CA PRO A 107 -1.38 21.87 3.69
C PRO A 107 -0.37 21.33 4.71
N MET A 108 -0.75 21.17 5.98
CA MET A 108 0.15 20.69 7.06
C MET A 108 -0.02 19.21 7.37
N ASP A 109 -0.90 18.51 6.64
CA ASP A 109 -1.17 17.09 6.86
C ASP A 109 0.00 16.20 6.40
N SER A 110 0.89 15.90 7.35
CA SER A 110 2.09 15.08 7.11
C SER A 110 1.77 13.64 6.73
N HIS A 111 0.62 13.10 7.14
CA HIS A 111 0.19 11.76 6.78
C HIS A 111 -0.20 11.70 5.30
N VAL A 112 -1.01 12.64 4.85
CA VAL A 112 -1.40 12.74 3.42
C VAL A 112 -0.19 13.07 2.56
N PHE A 113 0.71 13.94 3.02
CA PHE A 113 1.95 14.24 2.32
C PHE A 113 2.83 12.98 2.13
N SER A 114 3.03 12.20 3.20
CA SER A 114 3.76 10.93 3.13
C SER A 114 3.12 9.93 2.16
N MET A 115 1.79 9.85 2.15
CA MET A 115 1.06 9.01 1.18
C MET A 115 1.22 9.51 -0.26
N ALA A 116 1.22 10.82 -0.50
CA ALA A 116 1.48 11.39 -1.83
C ALA A 116 2.88 11.04 -2.33
N LEU A 117 3.90 11.15 -1.47
CA LEU A 117 5.27 10.73 -1.80
C LEU A 117 5.39 9.23 -2.05
N THR A 118 4.66 8.42 -1.31
CA THR A 118 4.60 6.97 -1.55
C THR A 118 4.02 6.66 -2.94
N ASN A 119 2.96 7.36 -3.36
CA ASN A 119 2.42 7.23 -4.71
C ASN A 119 3.44 7.64 -5.79
N ALA A 120 4.12 8.78 -5.61
CA ALA A 120 5.14 9.25 -6.52
C ALA A 120 6.34 8.28 -6.62
N ASP A 121 6.75 7.70 -5.49
CA ASP A 121 7.82 6.69 -5.43
C ASP A 121 7.44 5.41 -6.19
N LEU A 122 6.20 4.97 -6.04
CA LEU A 122 5.69 3.76 -6.67
C LEU A 122 5.51 3.93 -8.17
N ALA A 123 5.08 5.11 -8.62
CA ALA A 123 4.98 5.48 -10.03
C ALA A 123 6.33 5.88 -10.67
N LEU A 124 7.40 6.00 -9.88
CA LEU A 124 8.69 6.57 -10.28
C LEU A 124 8.51 7.95 -10.96
N ASP A 125 7.66 8.80 -10.40
CA ASP A 125 7.23 10.06 -11.01
C ASP A 125 7.70 11.28 -10.19
N ALA A 126 8.70 11.98 -10.74
CA ALA A 126 9.27 13.16 -10.12
C ALA A 126 8.33 14.38 -10.12
N ASP A 127 7.42 14.48 -11.08
CA ASP A 127 6.51 15.62 -11.18
C ASP A 127 5.34 15.49 -10.20
N MET A 128 4.88 14.26 -9.97
CA MET A 128 4.01 13.93 -8.84
C MET A 128 4.64 14.34 -7.50
N ALA A 129 5.93 14.04 -7.29
CA ALA A 129 6.64 14.42 -6.08
C ALA A 129 6.76 15.95 -5.96
N LYS A 130 7.24 16.66 -6.99
CA LYS A 130 7.33 18.12 -6.99
C LYS A 130 6.00 18.79 -6.65
N LYS A 131 4.90 18.28 -7.22
CA LYS A 131 3.56 18.79 -6.94
C LYS A 131 3.17 18.56 -5.47
N ALA A 132 3.43 17.37 -4.90
CA ALA A 132 3.19 17.13 -3.48
C ALA A 132 3.95 18.13 -2.59
N PHE A 133 5.24 18.36 -2.87
CA PHE A 133 6.04 19.34 -2.13
C PHE A 133 5.54 20.78 -2.30
N SER A 134 5.03 21.15 -3.48
CA SER A 134 4.46 22.49 -3.70
C SER A 134 3.16 22.76 -2.94
N LEU A 135 2.46 21.70 -2.51
CA LEU A 135 1.19 21.80 -1.78
C LEU A 135 1.36 21.65 -0.26
N TYR A 136 2.55 21.24 0.20
CA TYR A 136 2.81 20.96 1.60
C TYR A 136 3.48 22.17 2.27
N GLU A 137 2.88 22.66 3.36
CA GLU A 137 3.34 23.80 4.16
C GLU A 137 3.72 23.38 5.59
N GLY A 138 3.87 22.06 5.83
CA GLY A 138 4.28 21.52 7.13
C GLY A 138 5.79 21.65 7.36
N ASP A 139 6.40 20.61 7.94
CA ASP A 139 7.83 20.60 8.25
C ASP A 139 8.71 20.92 7.03
N ASP A 140 9.87 21.53 7.26
CA ASP A 140 10.86 21.81 6.23
C ASP A 140 11.51 20.50 5.76
N VAL A 141 10.88 19.86 4.78
CA VAL A 141 11.34 18.62 4.16
C VAL A 141 12.05 18.95 2.86
N ASP A 142 13.26 18.42 2.68
CA ASP A 142 14.01 18.57 1.44
C ASP A 142 13.53 17.59 0.36
N LEU A 143 13.14 18.11 -0.81
CA LEU A 143 12.76 17.34 -1.99
C LEU A 143 13.97 16.63 -2.63
N HIS A 144 15.17 17.19 -2.50
CA HIS A 144 16.34 16.73 -3.24
C HIS A 144 16.75 15.27 -2.93
N PRO A 145 16.76 14.80 -1.67
CA PRO A 145 16.99 13.40 -1.34
C PRO A 145 15.98 12.46 -2.00
N PHE A 146 14.71 12.86 -2.09
CA PHE A 146 13.65 12.07 -2.70
C PHE A 146 13.87 11.92 -4.20
N LEU A 147 14.13 13.03 -4.92
CA LEU A 147 14.43 12.99 -6.36
C LEU A 147 15.69 12.19 -6.67
N THR A 148 16.73 12.33 -5.83
CA THR A 148 17.96 11.54 -5.96
C THR A 148 17.68 10.04 -5.80
N SER A 149 16.76 9.65 -4.91
CA SER A 149 16.33 8.26 -4.74
C SER A 149 15.58 7.74 -5.98
N LEU A 150 14.69 8.54 -6.56
CA LEU A 150 14.01 8.20 -7.82
C LEU A 150 14.99 7.98 -8.97
N ASP A 151 15.94 8.90 -9.15
CA ASP A 151 16.95 8.78 -10.20
C ASP A 151 17.80 7.53 -10.05
N LYS A 152 18.16 7.16 -8.81
CA LYS A 152 18.87 5.91 -8.52
C LYS A 152 18.05 4.68 -8.91
N LYS A 153 16.74 4.67 -8.60
CA LYS A 153 15.86 3.57 -9.00
C LYS A 153 15.76 3.44 -10.52
N THR A 154 15.59 4.56 -11.23
CA THR A 154 15.56 4.56 -12.70
C THR A 154 16.88 4.04 -13.30
N LYS A 155 18.03 4.43 -12.75
CA LYS A 155 19.34 3.90 -13.18
C LYS A 155 19.47 2.39 -12.93
N ILE A 156 19.00 1.90 -11.78
CA ILE A 156 18.98 0.46 -11.49
C ILE A 156 18.18 -0.29 -12.55
N LEU A 157 17.01 0.23 -12.97
CA LEU A 157 16.19 -0.40 -14.02
C LEU A 157 16.92 -0.43 -15.36
N GLN A 158 17.61 0.67 -15.72
CA GLN A 158 18.43 0.73 -16.93
C GLN A 158 19.59 -0.27 -16.90
N ASP A 159 20.24 -0.47 -15.76
CA ASP A 159 21.38 -1.38 -15.59
C ASP A 159 21.01 -2.86 -15.80
N VAL A 160 19.73 -3.20 -15.65
CA VAL A 160 19.18 -4.56 -15.81
C VAL A 160 18.25 -4.71 -17.00
N ASP A 161 18.23 -3.71 -17.89
CA ASP A 161 17.41 -3.68 -19.12
C ASP A 161 15.91 -3.90 -18.85
N ILE A 162 15.40 -3.24 -17.80
CA ILE A 162 13.98 -3.25 -17.46
C ILE A 162 13.38 -1.88 -17.78
N ASP A 163 12.32 -1.88 -18.58
CA ASP A 163 11.57 -0.67 -18.85
C ASP A 163 10.83 -0.16 -17.59
N LYS A 164 10.76 1.17 -17.44
CA LYS A 164 10.11 1.82 -16.29
C LYS A 164 8.63 1.43 -16.20
N GLU A 165 7.91 1.44 -17.31
CA GLU A 165 6.47 1.15 -17.34
C GLU A 165 6.21 -0.31 -16.95
N THR A 166 7.05 -1.22 -17.45
CA THR A 166 7.03 -2.64 -17.08
C THR A 166 7.23 -2.84 -15.57
N PHE A 167 8.26 -2.22 -15.00
CA PHE A 167 8.50 -2.29 -13.56
C PHE A 167 7.35 -1.71 -12.73
N VAL A 168 6.82 -0.55 -13.14
CA VAL A 168 5.65 0.06 -12.48
C VAL A 168 4.44 -0.86 -12.57
N ASN A 169 4.18 -1.48 -13.72
CA ASN A 169 3.07 -2.42 -13.90
C ASN A 169 3.19 -3.63 -12.96
N ILE A 170 4.37 -4.27 -12.89
CA ILE A 170 4.61 -5.39 -11.97
C ILE A 170 4.45 -4.96 -10.51
N LYS A 171 4.89 -3.75 -10.14
CA LYS A 171 4.63 -3.22 -8.79
C LYS A 171 3.14 -2.99 -8.54
N ARG A 172 2.37 -2.44 -9.48
CA ARG A 172 0.92 -2.27 -9.29
C ARG A 172 0.25 -3.61 -9.00
N ARG A 173 0.65 -4.66 -9.72
CA ARG A 173 0.17 -6.04 -9.52
C ARG A 173 0.56 -6.59 -8.16
N LEU A 174 1.83 -6.43 -7.76
CA LEU A 174 2.29 -6.84 -6.44
C LEU A 174 1.49 -6.18 -5.31
N PHE A 175 1.18 -4.89 -5.44
CA PHE A 175 0.42 -4.15 -4.45
C PHE A 175 -1.05 -4.62 -4.44
N SER A 176 -1.68 -4.76 -5.62
CA SER A 176 -3.01 -5.34 -5.75
C SER A 176 -3.08 -6.74 -5.11
N PHE A 177 -2.14 -7.63 -5.44
CA PHE A 177 -2.00 -8.96 -4.84
C PHE A 177 -1.92 -8.87 -3.31
N LEU A 178 -0.96 -8.11 -2.77
CA LEU A 178 -0.81 -7.93 -1.32
C LEU A 178 -2.06 -7.35 -0.66
N SER A 179 -2.84 -6.50 -1.34
CA SER A 179 -4.08 -5.95 -0.77
C SER A 179 -5.15 -7.02 -0.51
N HIS A 180 -5.09 -8.16 -1.20
CA HIS A 180 -5.99 -9.30 -1.00
C HIS A 180 -5.43 -10.30 0.02
N HIS A 181 -4.10 -10.40 0.15
CA HIS A 181 -3.44 -11.46 0.92
C HIS A 181 -2.79 -11.01 2.23
N TYR A 182 -2.57 -9.71 2.42
CA TYR A 182 -1.85 -9.19 3.59
C TYR A 182 -2.40 -7.84 4.06
N CYS A 183 -2.52 -7.68 5.38
CA CYS A 183 -2.84 -6.42 6.01
C CYS A 183 -1.76 -6.01 7.02
N GLY A 184 -1.19 -4.82 6.80
CA GLY A 184 -0.15 -4.25 7.64
C GLY A 184 0.88 -3.48 6.82
N ASP A 185 1.94 -3.09 7.49
CA ASP A 185 3.09 -2.44 6.88
C ASP A 185 4.06 -3.50 6.36
N TYR A 186 4.64 -3.20 5.21
CA TYR A 186 5.72 -3.96 4.61
C TYR A 186 6.71 -3.01 3.96
N SER A 187 7.93 -3.49 3.73
CA SER A 187 8.95 -2.72 3.05
C SER A 187 9.49 -3.50 1.87
N THR A 188 9.73 -2.82 0.76
CA THR A 188 10.36 -3.42 -0.42
C THR A 188 11.84 -3.02 -0.52
N ARG A 189 12.71 -3.93 -0.92
CA ARG A 189 14.10 -3.61 -1.30
C ARG A 189 14.43 -4.28 -2.62
N SER A 190 15.06 -3.53 -3.50
CA SER A 190 15.49 -4.01 -4.82
C SER A 190 17.01 -4.19 -4.84
N PHE A 191 17.47 -5.29 -5.41
CA PHE A 191 18.90 -5.59 -5.58
C PHE A 191 19.16 -6.09 -6.99
N ILE A 192 20.29 -5.69 -7.57
CA ILE A 192 20.77 -6.29 -8.81
C ILE A 192 21.49 -7.58 -8.46
N VAL A 193 21.09 -8.66 -9.12
CA VAL A 193 21.79 -9.95 -9.06
C VAL A 193 22.39 -10.21 -10.43
N GLU A 194 23.70 -10.42 -10.47
CA GLU A 194 24.46 -10.71 -11.69
C GLU A 194 25.03 -12.12 -11.62
N ASN A 195 24.80 -12.89 -12.68
CA ASN A 195 25.33 -14.24 -12.85
C ASN A 195 25.75 -14.47 -14.32
N GLU A 196 26.12 -15.71 -14.65
CA GLU A 196 26.58 -16.07 -15.99
C GLU A 196 25.53 -15.88 -17.10
N ILE A 197 24.25 -15.80 -16.75
CA ILE A 197 23.12 -15.65 -17.68
C ILE A 197 22.81 -14.17 -17.94
N GLY A 198 23.15 -13.29 -16.99
CA GLY A 198 22.97 -11.85 -17.12
C GLY A 198 22.66 -11.18 -15.78
N LYS A 199 22.07 -9.99 -15.86
CA LYS A 199 21.61 -9.22 -14.71
C LYS A 199 20.10 -9.34 -14.57
N ARG A 200 19.64 -9.43 -13.32
CA ARG A 200 18.23 -9.38 -12.97
C ARG A 200 18.01 -8.52 -11.73
N LEU A 201 16.76 -8.15 -11.49
CA LEU A 201 16.30 -7.41 -10.34
C LEU A 201 15.58 -8.33 -9.36
N ASP A 202 16.15 -8.51 -8.16
CA ASP A 202 15.46 -9.19 -7.06
C ASP A 202 14.73 -8.13 -6.22
N LEU A 203 13.40 -8.25 -6.13
CA LEU A 203 12.50 -7.39 -5.35
C LEU A 203 12.04 -8.15 -4.09
N ASN A 204 12.68 -7.84 -2.97
CA ASN A 204 12.36 -8.44 -1.68
C ASN A 204 11.27 -7.65 -0.95
N VAL A 205 10.18 -8.32 -0.61
CA VAL A 205 9.04 -7.80 0.15
C VAL A 205 9.10 -8.35 1.57
N TYR A 206 9.41 -7.50 2.53
CA TYR A 206 9.54 -7.90 3.93
C TYR A 206 8.22 -7.76 4.67
N LEU A 207 7.67 -8.89 5.12
CA LEU A 207 6.37 -9.00 5.80
C LEU A 207 6.54 -9.29 7.30
N ASN A 208 5.64 -8.77 8.12
CA ASN A 208 5.60 -9.06 9.56
C ASN A 208 4.62 -10.20 9.86
N ASN A 209 4.88 -10.97 10.91
CA ASN A 209 3.99 -12.03 11.41
C ASN A 209 3.55 -13.05 10.35
N VAL A 210 4.48 -13.41 9.47
CA VAL A 210 4.35 -14.54 8.54
C VAL A 210 5.50 -15.52 8.78
N ASP A 211 5.29 -16.78 8.47
CA ASP A 211 6.34 -17.81 8.49
C ASP A 211 6.94 -18.06 7.10
N VAL A 212 7.97 -18.91 7.04
CA VAL A 212 8.68 -19.24 5.80
C VAL A 212 7.76 -19.91 4.77
N HIS A 213 6.86 -20.79 5.22
CA HIS A 213 5.96 -21.51 4.32
C HIS A 213 4.98 -20.53 3.68
N GLN A 214 4.39 -19.63 4.47
CA GLN A 214 3.52 -18.57 3.99
C GLN A 214 4.23 -17.63 3.00
N CYS A 215 5.51 -17.31 3.24
CA CYS A 215 6.30 -16.53 2.29
C CYS A 215 6.50 -17.24 0.95
N VAL A 216 6.79 -18.55 0.97
CA VAL A 216 6.94 -19.34 -0.26
C VAL A 216 5.61 -19.43 -1.01
N GLU A 217 4.51 -19.72 -0.31
CA GLU A 217 3.17 -19.74 -0.89
C GLU A 217 2.80 -18.41 -1.55
N LEU A 218 3.10 -17.27 -0.90
CA LEU A 218 2.88 -15.96 -1.51
C LEU A 218 3.73 -15.74 -2.75
N THR A 219 4.98 -16.22 -2.77
CA THR A 219 5.85 -16.13 -3.95
C THR A 219 5.28 -16.94 -5.11
N ASP A 220 4.82 -18.16 -4.85
CA ASP A 220 4.23 -19.03 -5.87
C ASP A 220 2.93 -18.42 -6.42
N MET A 221 2.00 -18.01 -5.54
CA MET A 221 0.74 -17.37 -5.96
C MET A 221 0.97 -16.08 -6.76
N PHE A 222 1.96 -15.28 -6.40
CA PHE A 222 2.27 -14.07 -7.16
C PHE A 222 2.94 -14.37 -8.50
N MET A 223 3.70 -15.47 -8.60
CA MET A 223 4.26 -15.91 -9.87
C MET A 223 3.13 -16.33 -10.83
N ASP A 224 2.14 -17.06 -10.32
CA ASP A 224 0.93 -17.42 -11.09
C ASP A 224 0.17 -16.17 -11.55
N GLU A 225 0.01 -15.14 -10.70
CA GLU A 225 -0.59 -13.84 -11.07
C GLU A 225 0.13 -13.15 -12.25
N LEU A 226 1.45 -13.32 -12.37
CA LEU A 226 2.21 -12.77 -13.51
C LEU A 226 2.11 -13.65 -14.77
N ILE A 227 2.02 -14.97 -14.60
CA ILE A 227 1.92 -15.94 -15.70
C ILE A 227 0.54 -15.90 -16.34
N ASP A 228 -0.51 -15.80 -15.53
CA ASP A 228 -1.91 -15.80 -15.95
C ASP A 228 -2.39 -14.44 -16.47
N ASP A 229 -1.53 -13.42 -16.47
CA ASP A 229 -1.88 -12.09 -16.95
C ASP A 229 -1.72 -11.94 -18.47
N ASP A 230 -2.86 -11.80 -19.16
CA ASP A 230 -2.91 -11.65 -20.63
C ASP A 230 -2.23 -10.37 -21.16
N THR A 231 -1.85 -9.42 -20.31
CA THR A 231 -1.19 -8.15 -20.70
C THR A 231 0.33 -8.19 -20.54
N LEU A 232 0.88 -9.24 -19.92
CA LEU A 232 2.31 -9.42 -19.72
C LEU A 232 2.85 -10.55 -20.60
N HIS A 233 3.95 -10.29 -21.27
CA HIS A 233 4.77 -11.32 -21.89
C HIS A 233 5.86 -11.77 -20.93
N PHE A 234 6.34 -13.01 -21.09
CA PHE A 234 7.45 -13.53 -20.28
C PHE A 234 8.67 -12.59 -20.27
N ASP A 235 8.95 -11.95 -21.41
CA ASP A 235 10.06 -11.00 -21.53
C ASP A 235 9.92 -9.76 -20.62
N ASP A 236 8.70 -9.41 -20.22
CA ASP A 236 8.42 -8.28 -19.35
C ASP A 236 8.84 -8.54 -17.89
N TYR A 237 8.71 -9.79 -17.42
CA TYR A 237 8.95 -10.11 -16.00
C TYR A 237 10.09 -11.11 -15.76
N LYS A 238 10.66 -11.75 -16.78
CA LYS A 238 11.76 -12.74 -16.62
C LYS A 238 12.98 -12.21 -15.84
N ASN A 239 13.22 -10.90 -15.91
CA ASN A 239 14.33 -10.24 -15.24
C ASN A 239 13.94 -9.65 -13.87
N ILE A 240 12.71 -9.86 -13.40
CA ILE A 240 12.21 -9.40 -12.10
C ILE A 240 11.79 -10.62 -11.28
N ILE A 241 12.49 -10.86 -10.17
CA ILE A 241 12.10 -11.91 -9.23
C ILE A 241 11.58 -11.27 -7.95
N VAL A 242 10.35 -11.60 -7.59
CA VAL A 242 9.73 -11.11 -6.35
C VAL A 242 9.82 -12.18 -5.27
N HIS A 243 10.42 -11.80 -4.13
CA HIS A 243 10.54 -12.67 -2.98
C HIS A 243 9.78 -12.10 -1.79
N PHE A 244 8.87 -12.87 -1.21
CA PHE A 244 8.32 -12.53 0.10
C PHE A 244 9.25 -13.08 1.18
N ILE A 245 9.60 -12.24 2.14
CA ILE A 245 10.58 -12.55 3.17
C ILE A 245 10.01 -12.20 4.53
N LEU A 246 10.07 -13.15 5.47
CA LEU A 246 9.70 -12.88 6.85
C LEU A 246 10.66 -11.86 7.45
N ARG A 247 10.11 -10.82 8.06
CA ARG A 247 10.90 -9.82 8.77
C ARG A 247 11.29 -10.39 10.12
N CYS A 248 12.48 -10.96 10.21
CA CYS A 248 13.08 -11.30 11.51
C CYS A 248 13.12 -10.04 12.37
N ARG A 249 12.40 -10.02 13.49
CA ARG A 249 12.63 -9.01 14.52
C ARG A 249 14.10 -9.12 14.91
N LYS A 250 14.90 -8.12 14.51
CA LYS A 250 16.17 -7.91 15.19
C LYS A 250 15.83 -7.70 16.66
N THR A 251 16.28 -8.59 17.52
CA THR A 251 16.46 -8.30 18.94
C THR A 251 17.22 -6.98 19.03
N THR A 252 16.59 -5.99 19.66
CA THR A 252 17.13 -4.68 20.07
C THR A 252 17.70 -3.79 18.96
N ASP A 253 17.01 -2.70 18.66
CA ASP A 253 17.68 -1.41 18.54
C ASP A 253 16.84 -0.31 19.20
N PHE A 254 17.28 0.00 20.42
CA PHE A 254 16.86 1.13 21.23
C PHE A 254 17.43 2.39 20.58
N ARG A 255 16.74 2.97 19.60
CA ARG A 255 16.97 4.38 19.25
C ARG A 255 15.65 5.13 19.27
N ARG A 256 15.38 5.62 20.47
CA ARG A 256 14.48 6.72 20.77
C ARG A 256 14.73 7.88 19.80
N TRP A 257 13.64 8.36 19.21
CA TRP A 257 13.30 9.76 19.05
C TRP A 257 14.22 10.72 19.82
N ILE A 258 14.92 11.56 19.05
CA ILE A 258 15.07 13.00 19.33
C ILE A 258 14.51 13.69 18.08
#